data_AF-A0A352KSS1-F1
#
_entry.id   AF-A0A352KSS1-F1
#
_cell.length_a   1.000
_cell.length_b   1.000
_cell.length_c   1.000
_cell.angle_alpha   90.00
_cell.angle_beta   90.00
_cell.angle_gamma   90.00
#
_symmetry.space_group_name_H-M   'P 1'
#
loop_
_entity.id
_entity.type
_entity.pdbx_description
1 polymer ?
#
loop_
_entity_poly.entity_id
_entity_poly.type
_entity_poly.pdbx_seq_one_letter_code
_entity_poly.pdbx_strand_id
1 'polypeptide(L)'
;MLVSLNSARIKSRDARRVGDIRQIQAALLLYAEASGQIYPTALDDLDPTYMPKVPPDPKTGSPYFYSYDPATPSKFHLAALLEDSAVSALRGDEDDDSSGWAGGSTFKGLSSDCDATVVGDASEKCYDVTYKTQ
;
A
#
# COMPACT_ATOMS: atom_id res chain seq x y z
N MET A 1 -28.74 14.03 9.84
CA MET A 1 -27.83 14.41 8.74
C MET A 1 -26.34 14.40 9.18
N LEU A 2 -25.94 13.48 10.07
CA LEU A 2 -24.54 13.33 10.53
C LEU A 2 -23.92 12.03 9.98
N VAL A 3 -24.74 10.98 9.87
CA VAL A 3 -24.34 9.68 9.31
C VAL A 3 -23.88 9.83 7.86
N SER A 4 -24.62 10.57 7.02
CA SER A 4 -24.25 10.80 5.60
C SER A 4 -22.96 11.61 5.42
N LEU A 5 -22.70 12.62 6.28
CA LEU A 5 -21.46 13.40 6.24
C LEU A 5 -20.25 12.57 6.67
N ASN A 6 -20.43 11.67 7.64
CA ASN A 6 -19.35 10.77 8.07
C ASN A 6 -18.97 9.79 6.96
N SER A 7 -19.96 9.17 6.31
CA SER A 7 -19.72 8.28 5.16
C SER A 7 -19.05 9.01 3.98
N ALA A 8 -19.40 10.27 3.70
CA ALA A 8 -18.76 11.05 2.65
C ALA A 8 -17.27 11.33 2.95
N ARG A 9 -16.93 11.62 4.21
CA ARG A 9 -15.54 11.85 4.64
C ARG A 9 -14.69 10.58 4.55
N ILE A 10 -15.26 9.44 4.93
CA ILE A 10 -14.62 8.12 4.80
C ILE A 10 -14.28 7.86 3.32
N LYS A 11 -15.28 7.94 2.44
CA LYS A 11 -15.09 7.74 0.99
C LYS A 11 -14.04 8.67 0.39
N SER A 12 -14.01 9.94 0.80
CA SER A 12 -13.01 10.89 0.32
C SER A 12 -11.59 10.55 0.77
N ARG A 13 -11.41 10.02 1.99
CA ARG A 13 -10.09 9.60 2.48
C ARG A 13 -9.64 8.30 1.82
N ASP A 14 -10.53 7.34 1.63
CA ASP A 14 -10.21 6.09 0.94
C ASP A 14 -9.85 6.34 -0.53
N ALA A 15 -10.58 7.21 -1.23
CA ALA A 15 -10.23 7.62 -2.59
C ALA A 15 -8.83 8.28 -2.65
N ARG A 16 -8.48 9.07 -1.62
CA ARG A 16 -7.15 9.67 -1.51
C ARG A 16 -6.07 8.60 -1.26
N ARG A 17 -6.29 7.67 -0.33
CA ARG A 17 -5.36 6.55 -0.06
C ARG A 17 -5.06 5.75 -1.33
N VAL A 18 -6.10 5.40 -2.10
CA VAL A 18 -5.94 4.68 -3.37
C VAL A 18 -5.10 5.50 -4.35
N GLY A 19 -5.38 6.80 -4.50
CA GLY A 19 -4.59 7.69 -5.37
C GLY A 19 -3.14 7.86 -4.94
N ASP A 20 -2.89 7.91 -3.63
CA ASP A 20 -1.56 8.03 -3.04
C ASP A 20 -0.75 6.74 -3.28
N ILE A 21 -1.36 5.56 -3.08
CA ILE A 21 -0.74 4.25 -3.37
C ILE A 21 -0.35 4.13 -4.84
N ARG A 22 -1.20 4.57 -5.78
CA ARG A 22 -0.87 4.54 -7.22
C ARG A 22 0.27 5.49 -7.58
N GLN A 23 0.38 6.65 -6.94
CA GLN A 23 1.49 7.57 -7.14
C GLN A 23 2.81 6.99 -6.61
N ILE A 24 2.79 6.41 -5.41
CA ILE A 24 3.96 5.74 -4.82
C ILE A 24 4.37 4.54 -5.68
N GLN A 25 3.41 3.75 -6.17
CA GLN A 25 3.66 2.64 -7.09
C GLN A 25 4.42 3.11 -8.34
N ALA A 26 3.99 4.20 -8.97
CA ALA A 26 4.69 4.77 -10.12
C ALA A 26 6.12 5.22 -9.77
N ALA A 27 6.31 5.86 -8.62
CA ALA A 27 7.64 6.27 -8.15
C ALA A 27 8.57 5.07 -7.87
N LEU A 28 8.03 3.99 -7.28
CA LEU A 28 8.76 2.73 -7.08
C LEU A 28 9.24 2.13 -8.40
N LEU A 29 8.40 2.13 -9.43
CA LEU A 29 8.77 1.65 -10.77
C LEU A 29 9.88 2.50 -11.39
N LEU A 30 9.81 3.84 -11.27
CA LEU A 30 10.88 4.73 -11.74
C LEU A 30 12.20 4.51 -10.99
N TYR A 31 12.14 4.31 -9.67
CA TYR A 31 13.31 3.97 -8.86
C TYR A 31 13.95 2.67 -9.33
N ALA A 32 13.15 1.63 -9.54
CA ALA A 32 13.62 0.33 -9.97
C ALA A 32 14.24 0.39 -11.38
N GLU A 33 13.66 1.16 -12.30
CA GLU A 33 14.23 1.38 -13.63
C GLU A 33 15.64 2.00 -13.55
N ALA A 34 15.82 3.00 -12.67
CA ALA A 34 17.13 3.65 -12.45
C ALA A 34 18.13 2.77 -11.68
N SER A 35 17.64 1.84 -10.85
CA SER A 35 18.46 1.04 -9.92
C SER A 35 18.69 -0.39 -10.39
N GLY A 36 18.41 -0.71 -11.65
CA GLY A 36 18.64 -2.05 -12.21
C GLY A 36 17.65 -3.11 -11.70
N GLN A 37 16.37 -2.76 -11.58
CA GLN A 37 15.27 -3.60 -11.08
C GLN A 37 15.36 -3.94 -9.58
N ILE A 38 15.93 -3.02 -8.80
CA ILE A 38 16.03 -3.11 -7.34
C ILE A 38 15.08 -2.05 -6.74
N TYR A 39 14.15 -2.47 -5.91
CA TYR A 39 13.25 -1.58 -5.16
C TYR A 39 13.93 -1.04 -3.89
N PRO A 40 13.55 0.17 -3.43
CA PRO A 40 14.16 0.77 -2.26
C PRO A 40 13.82 0.01 -0.98
N THR A 41 14.64 0.20 0.06
CA THR A 41 14.38 -0.41 1.37
C THR A 41 13.38 0.38 2.22
N ALA A 42 13.18 1.66 1.88
CA ALA A 42 12.20 2.54 2.50
C ALA A 42 11.53 3.43 1.46
N LEU A 43 10.27 3.82 1.71
CA LEU A 43 9.54 4.73 0.81
C LEU A 43 10.18 6.12 0.74
N ASP A 44 10.86 6.55 1.81
CA ASP A 44 11.52 7.86 1.86
C ASP A 44 12.64 8.01 0.80
N ASP A 45 13.18 6.90 0.29
CA ASP A 45 14.18 6.89 -0.80
C ASP A 45 13.59 7.36 -2.15
N LEU A 46 12.26 7.52 -2.24
CA LEU A 46 11.56 8.02 -3.43
C LEU A 46 11.55 9.56 -3.51
N ASP A 47 11.70 10.25 -2.38
CA ASP A 47 11.66 11.72 -2.26
C ASP A 47 13.08 12.30 -2.32
N PRO A 48 13.33 13.43 -3.02
CA PRO A 48 12.42 14.14 -3.93
C PRO A 48 12.53 13.68 -5.39
N THR A 49 13.40 12.70 -5.64
CA THR A 49 13.88 12.37 -6.99
C THR A 49 12.81 11.72 -7.86
N TYR A 50 12.03 10.81 -7.30
CA TYR A 50 11.01 10.02 -8.03
C TYR A 50 9.58 10.46 -7.72
N MET A 51 9.38 11.19 -6.62
CA MET A 51 8.16 11.94 -6.32
C MET A 51 8.46 13.14 -5.42
N PRO A 52 7.66 14.23 -5.45
CA PRO A 52 7.97 15.44 -4.68
C PRO A 52 7.99 15.25 -3.16
N LYS A 53 7.16 14.32 -2.66
CA LYS A 53 7.10 13.88 -1.27
C LYS A 53 6.20 12.66 -1.14
N VAL A 54 6.61 11.66 -0.36
CA VAL A 54 5.74 10.52 -0.02
C VAL A 54 4.55 11.01 0.81
N PRO A 55 3.30 10.86 0.34
CA PRO A 55 2.13 11.25 1.12
C PRO A 55 1.94 10.31 2.32
N PRO A 56 1.67 10.85 3.51
CA PRO A 56 1.24 10.04 4.65
C PRO A 56 -0.27 9.78 4.61
N ASP A 57 -0.73 8.79 5.38
CA ASP A 57 -2.15 8.50 5.53
C ASP A 57 -2.95 9.74 5.98
N PRO A 58 -4.07 10.09 5.31
CA PRO A 58 -4.78 11.34 5.54
C PRO A 58 -5.52 11.41 6.88
N LYS A 59 -5.57 10.33 7.67
CA LYS A 59 -6.20 10.27 8.99
C LYS A 59 -5.18 10.14 10.11
N THR A 60 -4.19 9.26 9.96
CA THR A 60 -3.22 8.97 11.02
C THR A 60 -1.94 9.80 10.89
N GLY A 61 -1.59 10.23 9.68
CA GLY A 61 -0.29 10.84 9.40
C GLY A 61 0.87 9.85 9.35
N SER A 62 0.60 8.56 9.47
CA SER A 62 1.62 7.50 9.37
C SER A 62 2.00 7.23 7.91
N PRO A 63 3.21 6.70 7.64
CA PRO A 63 3.55 6.18 6.32
C PRO A 63 2.66 4.98 5.95
N TYR A 64 2.53 4.73 4.66
CA TYR A 64 1.85 3.54 4.12
C TYR A 64 2.67 2.27 4.37
N PHE A 65 2.00 1.12 4.32
CA PHE A 65 2.63 -0.18 4.56
C PHE A 65 3.50 -0.55 3.37
N TYR A 66 4.74 -0.93 3.62
CA TYR A 66 5.69 -1.26 2.57
C TYR A 66 6.57 -2.44 2.97
N SER A 67 6.57 -3.45 2.13
CA SER A 67 7.45 -4.62 2.21
C SER A 67 8.25 -4.74 0.92
N TYR A 68 9.47 -5.23 1.05
CA TYR A 68 10.32 -5.60 -0.06
C TYR A 68 10.97 -6.95 0.26
N ASP A 69 11.28 -7.74 -0.76
CA ASP A 69 11.97 -9.00 -0.56
C ASP A 69 13.49 -8.79 -0.66
N PRO A 70 14.27 -8.92 0.43
CA PRO A 70 15.73 -8.77 0.36
C PRO A 70 16.41 -9.93 -0.36
N ALA A 71 15.76 -11.10 -0.48
CA ALA A 71 16.28 -12.22 -1.27
C ALA A 71 16.05 -12.01 -2.77
N THR A 72 14.92 -11.40 -3.13
CA THR A 72 14.60 -10.98 -4.51
C THR A 72 14.16 -9.50 -4.55
N PRO A 73 15.11 -8.54 -4.57
CA PRO A 73 14.79 -7.11 -4.46
C PRO A 73 14.07 -6.53 -5.69
N SER A 74 13.67 -7.40 -6.62
CA SER A 74 12.80 -7.14 -7.76
C SER A 74 11.31 -7.26 -7.43
N LYS A 75 10.94 -7.38 -6.14
CA LYS A 75 9.55 -7.39 -5.67
C LYS A 75 9.34 -6.38 -4.57
N PHE A 76 8.17 -5.74 -4.61
CA PHE A 76 7.66 -4.93 -3.51
C PHE A 76 6.19 -5.26 -3.29
N HIS A 77 5.73 -4.95 -2.09
CA HIS A 77 4.33 -5.00 -1.70
C HIS A 77 4.02 -3.71 -0.95
N LEU A 78 3.03 -2.96 -1.41
CA LEU A 78 2.66 -1.64 -0.90
C LEU A 78 1.16 -1.64 -0.60
N ALA A 79 0.76 -1.15 0.56
CA ALA A 79 -0.65 -1.09 0.91
C ALA A 79 -1.09 0.10 1.76
N ALA A 80 -2.40 0.35 1.72
CA ALA A 80 -3.10 1.30 2.57
C ALA A 80 -4.27 0.62 3.28
N LEU A 81 -4.39 0.88 4.58
CA LEU A 81 -5.56 0.48 5.36
C LEU A 81 -6.73 1.43 5.08
N LEU A 82 -7.73 0.96 4.34
CA LEU A 82 -8.98 1.68 4.09
C LEU A 82 -9.88 1.67 5.34
N GLU A 83 -10.80 2.63 5.39
CA GLU A 83 -11.74 2.72 6.52
C GLU A 83 -13.02 1.90 6.30
N ASP A 84 -13.45 1.77 5.04
CA ASP A 84 -14.63 1.03 4.61
C ASP A 84 -14.24 -0.21 3.79
N SER A 85 -14.69 -1.40 4.22
CA SER A 85 -14.46 -2.66 3.52
C SER A 85 -15.38 -2.87 2.32
N ALA A 86 -16.37 -1.99 2.12
CA ALA A 86 -17.24 -2.02 0.94
C ALA A 86 -16.70 -1.19 -0.24
N VAL A 87 -15.47 -0.69 -0.15
CA VAL A 87 -14.85 0.10 -1.21
C VAL A 87 -14.54 -0.80 -2.40
N SER A 88 -15.03 -0.43 -3.58
CA SER A 88 -14.87 -1.24 -4.81
C SER A 88 -13.42 -1.38 -5.30
N ALA A 89 -12.49 -0.61 -4.74
CA ALA A 89 -11.06 -0.73 -5.02
C ALA A 89 -10.50 -2.06 -4.50
N LEU A 90 -11.05 -2.59 -3.40
CA LEU A 90 -10.71 -3.87 -2.76
C LEU A 90 -11.20 -5.12 -3.53
N ARG A 91 -11.57 -4.96 -4.81
CA ARG A 91 -12.09 -6.09 -5.63
C ARG A 91 -11.14 -6.44 -6.76
N GLY A 92 -10.02 -5.74 -6.86
CA GLY A 92 -9.11 -5.79 -8.00
C GLY A 92 -7.74 -5.22 -7.67
N ASP A 93 -7.43 -5.12 -6.39
CA ASP A 93 -6.10 -5.19 -5.81
C ASP A 93 -5.51 -6.61 -5.94
N GLU A 94 -4.32 -6.78 -5.39
CA GLU A 94 -3.46 -7.94 -5.63
C GLU A 94 -3.60 -9.04 -4.56
N ASP A 95 -4.23 -8.73 -3.42
CA ASP A 95 -4.49 -9.65 -2.30
C ASP A 95 -3.23 -10.36 -1.80
N ASP A 96 -2.06 -9.72 -1.90
CA ASP A 96 -0.78 -10.40 -1.78
C ASP A 96 -0.39 -10.68 -0.32
N ASP A 97 0.44 -11.70 -0.09
CA ASP A 97 0.94 -12.06 1.24
C ASP A 97 2.46 -11.86 1.32
N SER A 98 2.87 -10.81 2.03
CA SER A 98 4.27 -10.51 2.33
C SER A 98 4.72 -10.98 3.72
N SER A 99 3.90 -11.74 4.45
CA SER A 99 4.26 -12.27 5.78
C SER A 99 5.50 -13.17 5.80
N GLY A 100 5.85 -13.76 4.65
CA GLY A 100 7.07 -14.54 4.47
C GLY A 100 8.30 -13.73 4.05
N TRP A 101 8.18 -12.42 3.81
CA TRP A 101 9.27 -11.58 3.33
C TRP A 101 10.09 -11.08 4.52
N ALA A 102 11.41 -10.91 4.33
CA ALA A 102 12.30 -10.46 5.41
C ALA A 102 12.55 -8.94 5.42
N GLY A 103 12.03 -8.19 4.45
CA GLY A 103 12.27 -6.75 4.30
C GLY A 103 11.03 -5.88 4.55
N GLY A 104 11.22 -4.82 5.34
CA GLY A 104 10.17 -3.83 5.63
C GLY A 104 9.11 -4.31 6.62
N SER A 105 7.93 -3.69 6.57
CA SER A 105 6.75 -4.12 7.33
C SER A 105 6.07 -5.24 6.58
N THR A 106 6.00 -6.44 7.15
CA THR A 106 5.30 -7.57 6.55
C THR A 106 3.80 -7.47 6.80
N PHE A 107 2.97 -7.70 5.79
CA PHE A 107 1.50 -7.66 5.91
C PHE A 107 0.81 -8.54 4.86
N LYS A 108 -0.51 -8.72 5.04
CA LYS A 108 -1.40 -9.48 4.16
C LYS A 108 -2.45 -8.55 3.54
N GLY A 109 -2.60 -8.60 2.21
CA GLY A 109 -3.61 -7.86 1.46
C GLY A 109 -5.04 -8.21 1.90
N LEU A 110 -5.32 -9.50 2.12
CA LEU A 110 -6.64 -9.93 2.57
C LEU A 110 -7.00 -9.57 4.03
N SER A 111 -6.12 -8.90 4.78
CA SER A 111 -6.36 -8.59 6.20
C SER A 111 -7.28 -7.37 6.37
N SER A 112 -7.99 -7.33 7.50
CA SER A 112 -8.85 -6.21 7.89
C SER A 112 -8.07 -5.05 8.53
N ASP A 113 -6.76 -5.20 8.77
CA ASP A 113 -5.90 -4.24 9.47
C ASP A 113 -4.50 -4.01 8.84
N CYS A 114 -4.19 -4.63 7.70
CA CYS A 114 -2.86 -4.62 7.10
C CYS A 114 -1.75 -5.19 8.01
N ASP A 115 -2.06 -6.22 8.82
CA ASP A 115 -1.08 -6.92 9.67
C ASP A 115 -0.78 -8.33 9.12
N ALA A 116 0.44 -8.82 9.35
CA ALA A 116 0.84 -10.19 8.98
C ALA A 116 0.16 -11.28 9.82
N THR A 117 -0.36 -10.94 11.00
CA THR A 117 -0.91 -11.89 11.98
C THR A 117 -2.38 -12.21 11.73
N VAL A 118 -3.16 -11.28 11.19
CA VAL A 118 -4.59 -11.48 10.90
C VAL A 118 -4.74 -12.34 9.64
N VAL A 119 -5.57 -13.37 9.72
CA VAL A 119 -5.88 -14.26 8.60
C VAL A 119 -6.86 -13.54 7.67
N GLY A 120 -6.67 -13.66 6.35
CA GLY A 120 -7.53 -13.01 5.37
C GLY A 120 -9.01 -13.27 5.66
N ASP A 121 -9.80 -12.21 5.75
CA ASP A 121 -11.22 -12.26 6.12
C ASP A 121 -12.11 -11.56 5.07
N ALA A 122 -13.42 -11.82 5.12
CA ALA A 122 -14.38 -11.17 4.19
C ALA A 122 -14.61 -9.67 4.50
N SER A 123 -13.89 -9.11 5.46
CA SER A 123 -13.90 -7.71 5.90
C SER A 123 -12.58 -7.01 5.59
N GLU A 124 -11.86 -7.51 4.58
CA GLU A 124 -10.65 -6.93 4.03
C GLU A 124 -10.75 -5.41 3.91
N LYS A 125 -9.66 -4.74 4.28
CA LYS A 125 -9.50 -3.29 4.14
C LYS A 125 -8.12 -2.91 3.62
N CYS A 126 -7.23 -3.87 3.40
CA CYS A 126 -5.87 -3.57 3.01
C CYS A 126 -5.79 -3.43 1.49
N TYR A 127 -5.97 -2.21 1.00
CA TYR A 127 -5.80 -1.96 -0.43
C TYR A 127 -4.33 -2.07 -0.80
N ASP A 128 -3.95 -3.14 -1.48
CA ASP A 128 -2.57 -3.44 -1.81
C ASP A 128 -2.25 -3.49 -3.30
N VAL A 129 -0.99 -3.26 -3.60
CA VAL A 129 -0.39 -3.43 -4.91
C VAL A 129 0.95 -4.12 -4.74
N THR A 130 1.23 -5.06 -5.63
CA THR A 130 2.49 -5.80 -5.67
C THR A 130 3.12 -5.67 -7.06
N TYR A 131 4.43 -5.91 -7.15
CA TYR A 131 5.07 -6.19 -8.43
C TYR A 131 5.81 -7.51 -8.34
N LYS A 132 5.45 -8.42 -9.24
CA LYS A 132 6.09 -9.73 -9.42
C LYS A 132 6.51 -9.82 -10.87
N THR A 133 7.81 -9.99 -11.13
CA THR A 133 8.26 -10.41 -12.46
C THR A 133 7.65 -11.79 -12.77
N GLN A 134 6.75 -11.83 -13.75
CA GLN A 134 6.63 -12.88 -14.79
C GLN A 134 7.19 -14.26 -14.41
#